data_AF-A0A7V3VXZ1-F1
#
_entry.id   AF-A0A7V3VXZ1-F1
#
_cell.length_a   1.000
_cell.length_b   1.000
_cell.length_c   1.000
_cell.angle_alpha   90.00
_cell.angle_beta   90.00
_cell.angle_gamma   90.00
#
_symmetry.space_group_name_H-M   'P 1'
#
loop_
_entity.id
_entity.type
_entity.pdbx_description
1 polymer ?
#
loop_
_entity_poly.entity_id
_entity_poly.type
_entity_poly.pdbx_seq_one_letter_code
_entity_poly.pdbx_strand_id
1 'polypeptide(L)'
;MLAWKGLTMMLIRCSTAVFVFLVVGMPPLRADRRDADPPVTADKPKLPAKMPMTGLAPAKLVPNLCLVRYRISTTSPECQAFFDQALGYFYSYVWMEAARSFETALQYDPECPMAWWGLSRALERWGKKDHTEALLKASKFQDRASHREQQLILARMQEKGQAPGVSDGESRKRKAIATLDNLIALYDDDEEAWYYRAQLAGGERLFGGQASS
;
A
#
# COMPACT_ATOMS: atom_id res chain seq x y z
N MET A 1 -49.96 7.01 56.48
CA MET A 1 -49.00 6.76 57.58
C MET A 1 -48.69 5.28 57.60
N LEU A 2 -47.54 4.83 57.08
CA LEU A 2 -47.02 3.50 57.37
C LEU A 2 -45.49 3.52 57.28
N ALA A 3 -44.88 2.87 58.26
CA ALA A 3 -43.57 3.12 58.83
C ALA A 3 -42.38 2.70 57.96
N TRP A 4 -41.37 3.59 57.89
CA TRP A 4 -40.02 3.30 57.39
C TRP A 4 -39.23 2.61 58.51
N LYS A 5 -38.96 1.31 58.37
CA LYS A 5 -38.04 0.59 59.26
C LYS A 5 -36.61 0.95 58.90
N GLY A 6 -35.86 1.41 59.91
CA GLY A 6 -34.45 1.76 59.81
C GLY A 6 -33.58 0.56 59.44
N LEU A 7 -32.54 0.83 58.66
CA LEU A 7 -31.43 -0.08 58.46
C LEU A 7 -30.13 0.60 58.93
N THR A 8 -29.44 -0.16 59.75
CA THR A 8 -28.34 0.15 60.63
C THR A 8 -27.11 0.66 59.89
N MET A 9 -26.48 1.71 60.42
CA MET A 9 -25.17 2.24 60.00
C MET A 9 -24.10 1.17 60.22
N MET A 10 -23.60 0.57 59.13
CA MET A 10 -22.47 -0.36 59.16
C MET A 10 -21.18 0.44 58.96
N LEU A 11 -20.49 0.72 60.06
CA LEU A 11 -19.14 1.30 60.08
C LEU A 11 -18.16 0.29 59.46
N ILE A 12 -17.79 0.52 58.20
CA ILE A 12 -16.74 -0.24 57.52
C ILE A 12 -15.39 0.27 58.02
N ARG A 13 -14.73 -0.53 58.85
CA ARG A 13 -13.34 -0.32 59.27
C ARG A 13 -12.43 -0.36 58.06
N CYS A 14 -11.85 0.79 57.72
CA CYS A 14 -10.79 0.94 56.73
C CYS A 14 -9.54 0.19 57.24
N SER A 15 -9.32 -1.04 56.74
CA SER A 15 -8.05 -1.74 56.92
C SER A 15 -7.15 -1.39 55.74
N THR A 16 -6.21 -0.48 55.96
CA THR A 16 -5.15 -0.17 54.99
C THR A 16 -4.22 -1.36 54.87
N ALA A 17 -4.50 -2.24 53.90
CA ALA A 17 -3.56 -3.26 53.46
C ALA A 17 -2.43 -2.57 52.68
N VAL A 18 -1.29 -2.38 53.34
CA VAL A 18 -0.05 -1.95 52.71
C VAL A 18 0.44 -3.13 51.86
N PHE A 19 0.18 -3.09 50.55
CA PHE A 19 0.82 -3.99 49.59
C PHE A 19 2.27 -3.53 49.41
N VAL A 20 3.19 -4.21 50.10
CA VAL A 20 4.62 -4.14 49.79
C VAL A 20 4.81 -4.80 48.43
N PHE A 21 4.96 -3.99 47.39
CA PHE A 21 5.44 -4.47 46.09
C PHE A 21 6.89 -4.93 46.26
N LEU A 22 7.08 -6.23 46.43
CA LEU A 22 8.36 -6.88 46.16
C LEU A 22 8.63 -6.70 44.66
N VAL A 23 9.48 -5.72 44.33
CA VAL A 23 10.08 -5.60 43.00
C VAL A 23 11.05 -6.77 42.86
N VAL A 24 10.53 -7.92 42.44
CA VAL A 24 11.37 -8.98 41.90
C VAL A 24 11.92 -8.41 40.59
N GLY A 25 13.22 -8.13 40.56
CA GLY A 25 13.91 -7.67 39.37
C GLY A 25 13.74 -8.69 38.25
N MET A 26 12.75 -8.46 37.38
CA MET A 26 12.71 -9.10 36.08
C MET A 26 13.98 -8.65 35.35
N PRO A 27 14.92 -9.56 35.02
CA PRO A 27 16.00 -9.19 34.13
C PRO A 27 15.39 -8.67 32.83
N PRO A 28 16.03 -7.73 32.13
CA PRO A 28 15.53 -7.28 30.84
C PRO A 28 15.34 -8.53 29.98
N LEU A 29 14.13 -8.68 29.42
CA LEU A 29 13.89 -9.59 28.32
C LEU A 29 14.87 -9.19 27.22
N ARG A 30 16.03 -9.84 27.23
CA ARG A 30 16.93 -9.89 26.10
C ARG A 30 16.07 -10.56 25.05
N ALA A 31 15.47 -9.76 24.18
CA ALA A 31 14.90 -10.25 22.94
C ALA A 31 16.03 -11.08 22.36
N ASP A 32 15.84 -12.40 22.39
CA ASP A 32 16.69 -13.33 21.70
C ASP A 32 16.55 -12.87 20.25
N ARG A 33 17.48 -12.02 19.80
CA ARG A 33 17.73 -11.87 18.38
C ARG A 33 18.10 -13.28 18.01
N ARG A 34 17.12 -14.06 17.56
CA ARG A 34 17.40 -15.13 16.60
C ARG A 34 18.26 -14.40 15.59
N ASP A 35 19.53 -14.74 15.58
CA ASP A 35 20.43 -14.31 14.54
C ASP A 35 19.65 -14.63 13.26
N ALA A 36 19.13 -13.59 12.62
CA ALA A 36 18.46 -13.77 11.36
C ALA A 36 19.51 -14.47 10.50
N ASP A 37 19.17 -15.65 9.97
CA ASP A 37 20.03 -16.33 9.04
C ASP A 37 20.59 -15.28 8.07
N PRO A 38 21.92 -15.29 7.81
CA PRO A 38 22.49 -14.33 6.87
C PRO A 38 21.64 -14.36 5.62
N PRO A 39 21.27 -13.20 5.03
CA PRO A 39 20.33 -13.16 3.92
C PRO A 39 20.83 -14.17 2.90
N VAL A 40 20.03 -15.22 2.68
CA VAL A 40 20.28 -16.18 1.61
C VAL A 40 20.54 -15.31 0.40
N THR A 41 21.76 -15.34 -0.13
CA THR A 41 22.13 -14.58 -1.31
C THR A 41 21.32 -15.18 -2.44
N ALA A 42 20.08 -14.72 -2.57
CA ALA A 42 19.20 -15.10 -3.65
C ALA A 42 19.93 -14.64 -4.91
N ASP A 43 20.37 -15.60 -5.72
CA ASP A 43 20.97 -15.31 -7.00
C ASP A 43 20.00 -14.40 -7.76
N LYS A 44 20.51 -13.27 -8.25
CA LYS A 44 19.68 -12.28 -8.93
C LYS A 44 18.97 -12.97 -10.10
N PRO A 45 17.65 -12.78 -10.24
CA PRO A 45 16.89 -13.45 -11.29
C PRO A 45 17.44 -13.06 -12.66
N LYS A 46 17.62 -14.06 -13.53
CA LYS A 46 17.98 -13.81 -14.93
C LYS A 46 16.78 -13.18 -15.63
N LEU A 47 16.88 -11.89 -15.95
CA LEU A 47 15.80 -11.13 -16.57
C LEU A 47 15.52 -11.65 -18.01
N PRO A 48 14.25 -11.69 -18.43
CA PRO A 48 13.90 -12.07 -19.79
C PRO A 48 14.35 -11.00 -20.80
N ALA A 49 14.57 -11.40 -22.06
CA ALA A 49 14.95 -10.45 -23.12
C ALA A 49 13.82 -9.46 -23.45
N LYS A 50 12.56 -9.90 -23.33
CA LYS A 50 11.35 -9.08 -23.47
C LYS A 50 10.39 -9.39 -22.33
N MET A 51 9.83 -8.34 -21.78
CA MET A 51 8.89 -8.39 -20.67
C MET A 51 7.48 -8.76 -21.17
N PRO A 52 6.74 -9.66 -20.49
CA PRO A 52 5.46 -10.19 -20.97
C PRO A 52 4.37 -9.16 -21.30
N MET A 53 4.14 -8.15 -20.46
CA MET A 53 3.03 -7.20 -20.60
C MET A 53 3.43 -5.95 -21.38
N THR A 54 4.65 -5.46 -21.19
CA THR A 54 5.12 -4.27 -21.93
C THR A 54 5.68 -4.61 -23.31
N GLY A 55 6.23 -5.81 -23.50
CA GLY A 55 6.96 -6.23 -24.71
C GLY A 55 8.34 -5.59 -24.87
N LEU A 56 8.80 -4.83 -23.87
CA LEU A 56 10.07 -4.10 -23.88
C LEU A 56 11.18 -4.91 -23.25
N ALA A 57 12.44 -4.52 -23.47
CA ALA A 57 13.55 -5.04 -22.65
C ALA A 57 13.39 -4.59 -21.19
N PRO A 58 13.96 -5.31 -20.21
CA PRO A 58 13.94 -4.88 -18.81
C PRO A 58 14.53 -3.46 -18.61
N ALA A 59 13.99 -2.73 -17.65
CA ALA A 59 14.52 -1.42 -17.27
C ALA A 59 15.93 -1.57 -16.67
N LYS A 60 16.71 -0.49 -16.78
CA LYS A 60 17.95 -0.31 -16.03
C LYS A 60 17.73 0.78 -15.00
N LEU A 61 18.35 0.65 -13.83
CA LEU A 61 18.31 1.71 -12.82
C LEU A 61 19.06 2.94 -13.34
N VAL A 62 18.40 4.10 -13.26
CA VAL A 62 18.96 5.40 -13.61
C VAL A 62 19.22 6.16 -12.30
N PRO A 63 20.49 6.39 -11.93
CA PRO A 63 20.81 7.08 -10.69
C PRO A 63 20.20 8.48 -10.64
N ASN A 64 19.64 8.86 -9.48
CA ASN A 64 19.07 10.19 -9.22
C ASN A 64 17.95 10.62 -10.20
N LEU A 65 17.28 9.68 -10.85
CA LEU A 65 16.17 10.00 -11.76
C LEU A 65 15.02 10.72 -11.03
N CYS A 66 14.67 10.27 -9.83
CA CYS A 66 13.60 10.84 -9.03
C CYS A 66 13.94 10.76 -7.54
N LEU A 67 13.47 11.76 -6.77
CA LEU A 67 13.61 11.81 -5.33
C LEU A 67 12.41 11.19 -4.58
N VAL A 68 11.30 10.95 -5.29
CA VAL A 68 10.11 10.30 -4.73
C VAL A 68 10.48 8.87 -4.32
N ARG A 69 10.19 8.53 -3.07
CA ARG A 69 10.34 7.19 -2.53
C ARG A 69 9.07 6.85 -1.78
N TYR A 70 8.43 5.75 -2.16
CA TYR A 70 7.23 5.28 -1.47
C TYR A 70 7.48 3.84 -1.03
N ARG A 71 7.67 3.64 0.28
CA ARG A 71 8.04 2.34 0.83
C ARG A 71 6.88 1.36 0.63
N ILE A 72 7.16 0.26 -0.06
CA ILE A 72 6.18 -0.80 -0.33
C ILE A 72 6.50 -2.08 0.45
N SER A 73 5.52 -2.97 0.58
CA SER A 73 5.61 -4.25 1.29
C SER A 73 6.37 -5.31 0.48
N THR A 74 7.59 -4.98 0.06
CA THR A 74 8.56 -5.90 -0.53
C THR A 74 9.80 -6.02 0.36
N THR A 75 10.39 -7.21 0.38
CA THR A 75 11.70 -7.46 1.00
C THR A 75 12.85 -7.33 0.01
N SER A 76 12.58 -7.28 -1.31
CA SER A 76 13.60 -7.13 -2.33
C SER A 76 14.01 -5.65 -2.47
N PRO A 77 15.29 -5.31 -2.21
CA PRO A 77 15.77 -3.95 -2.44
C PRO A 77 15.73 -3.57 -3.93
N GLU A 78 15.93 -4.52 -4.84
CA GLU A 78 15.78 -4.30 -6.28
C GLU A 78 14.33 -4.00 -6.67
N CYS A 79 13.35 -4.72 -6.13
CA CYS A 79 11.92 -4.43 -6.37
C CYS A 79 11.58 -3.01 -5.91
N GLN A 80 11.99 -2.61 -4.71
CA GLN A 80 11.78 -1.25 -4.20
C GLN A 80 12.42 -0.21 -5.12
N ALA A 81 13.68 -0.41 -5.54
CA ALA A 81 14.40 0.54 -6.38
C ALA A 81 13.73 0.74 -7.75
N PHE A 82 13.27 -0.34 -8.38
CA PHE A 82 12.55 -0.25 -9.66
C PHE A 82 11.14 0.34 -9.48
N PHE A 83 10.47 0.09 -8.35
CA PHE A 83 9.19 0.72 -8.03
C PHE A 83 9.32 2.23 -7.85
N ASP A 84 10.33 2.71 -7.10
CA ASP A 84 10.59 4.14 -6.91
C ASP A 84 10.92 4.83 -8.25
N GLN A 85 11.78 4.20 -9.06
CA GLN A 85 12.07 4.68 -10.42
C GLN A 85 10.80 4.75 -11.29
N ALA A 86 9.94 3.73 -11.20
CA ALA A 86 8.70 3.69 -11.97
C ALA A 86 7.72 4.79 -11.57
N LEU A 87 7.61 5.11 -10.27
CA LEU A 87 6.84 6.27 -9.80
C LEU A 87 7.39 7.58 -10.36
N GLY A 88 8.72 7.75 -10.37
CA GLY A 88 9.36 8.91 -10.96
C GLY A 88 8.99 9.10 -12.44
N TYR A 89 9.04 8.04 -13.24
CA TYR A 89 8.58 8.08 -14.63
C TYR A 89 7.08 8.31 -14.75
N PHE A 90 6.28 7.68 -13.90
CA PHE A 90 4.82 7.79 -13.93
C PHE A 90 4.37 9.24 -13.69
N TYR A 91 4.94 9.90 -12.68
CA TYR A 91 4.67 11.29 -12.35
C TYR A 91 5.31 12.30 -13.31
N SER A 92 6.29 11.87 -14.09
CA SER A 92 6.85 12.64 -15.21
C SER A 92 6.12 12.40 -16.54
N TYR A 93 5.00 11.67 -16.52
CA TYR A 93 4.20 11.30 -17.70
C TYR A 93 4.92 10.42 -18.73
N VAL A 94 6.01 9.75 -18.35
CA VAL A 94 6.75 8.81 -19.20
C VAL A 94 6.20 7.39 -18.98
N TRP A 95 4.94 7.17 -19.35
CA TRP A 95 4.18 5.97 -18.95
C TRP A 95 4.76 4.66 -19.48
N MET A 96 5.35 4.67 -20.68
CA MET A 96 6.05 3.51 -21.23
C MET A 96 7.23 3.08 -20.34
N GLU A 97 8.01 4.04 -19.85
CA GLU A 97 9.16 3.79 -18.98
C GLU A 97 8.75 3.42 -17.56
N ALA A 98 7.65 4.00 -17.07
CA ALA A 98 7.03 3.61 -15.82
C ALA A 98 6.58 2.14 -15.86
N ALA A 99 5.83 1.75 -16.91
CA ALA A 99 5.36 0.37 -17.06
C ALA A 99 6.53 -0.61 -17.15
N ARG A 100 7.57 -0.29 -17.94
CA ARG A 100 8.80 -1.10 -18.04
C ARG A 100 9.48 -1.28 -16.67
N SER A 101 9.55 -0.21 -15.88
CA SER A 101 10.20 -0.23 -14.56
C SER A 101 9.38 -1.01 -13.53
N PHE A 102 8.06 -0.82 -13.47
CA PHE A 102 7.18 -1.63 -12.61
C PHE A 102 7.24 -3.12 -12.97
N GLU A 103 7.21 -3.46 -14.26
CA GLU A 103 7.29 -4.85 -14.70
C GLU A 103 8.67 -5.47 -14.39
N THR A 104 9.73 -4.66 -14.44
CA THR A 104 11.08 -5.09 -14.04
C THR A 104 11.15 -5.34 -12.52
N ALA A 105 10.49 -4.51 -11.70
CA ALA A 105 10.38 -4.74 -10.26
C ALA A 105 9.79 -6.13 -9.95
N LEU A 106 8.77 -6.53 -10.72
CA LEU A 106 8.11 -7.83 -10.62
C LEU A 106 8.99 -9.03 -11.01
N GLN A 107 10.16 -8.82 -11.61
CA GLN A 107 11.12 -9.91 -11.80
C GLN A 107 11.85 -10.25 -10.49
N TYR A 108 11.93 -9.30 -9.56
CA TYR A 108 12.60 -9.46 -8.27
C TYR A 108 11.61 -9.81 -7.14
N ASP A 109 10.36 -9.36 -7.25
CA ASP A 109 9.27 -9.80 -6.37
C ASP A 109 7.97 -9.99 -7.19
N PRO A 110 7.76 -11.20 -7.77
CA PRO A 110 6.61 -11.48 -8.63
C PRO A 110 5.25 -11.36 -7.94
N GLU A 111 5.24 -11.38 -6.61
CA GLU A 111 4.05 -11.30 -5.78
C GLU A 111 3.92 -9.93 -5.08
N CYS A 112 4.70 -8.92 -5.51
CA CYS A 112 4.60 -7.57 -4.98
C CYS A 112 3.28 -6.90 -5.43
N PRO A 113 2.30 -6.68 -4.52
CA PRO A 113 0.99 -6.17 -4.91
C PRO A 113 1.08 -4.73 -5.43
N MET A 114 1.95 -3.89 -4.86
CA MET A 114 2.11 -2.50 -5.29
C MET A 114 2.81 -2.37 -6.65
N ALA A 115 3.77 -3.24 -6.98
CA ALA A 115 4.37 -3.22 -8.32
C ALA A 115 3.34 -3.60 -9.40
N TRP A 116 2.45 -4.55 -9.12
CA TRP A 116 1.29 -4.86 -9.98
C TRP A 116 0.31 -3.68 -10.08
N TRP A 117 0.01 -3.02 -8.95
CA TRP A 117 -0.87 -1.84 -8.92
C TRP A 117 -0.31 -0.69 -9.75
N GLY A 118 0.97 -0.36 -9.58
CA GLY A 118 1.67 0.66 -10.35
C GLY A 118 1.73 0.32 -11.84
N LEU A 119 2.04 -0.94 -12.17
CA LEU A 119 2.02 -1.43 -13.55
C LEU A 119 0.64 -1.25 -14.19
N SER A 120 -0.44 -1.56 -13.46
CA SER A 120 -1.81 -1.36 -13.97
C SER A 120 -2.09 0.11 -14.32
N ARG A 121 -1.65 1.05 -13.48
CA ARG A 121 -1.81 2.50 -13.71
C ARG A 121 -0.99 2.94 -14.93
N ALA A 122 0.26 2.50 -15.02
CA ALA A 122 1.15 2.87 -16.12
C ALA A 122 0.69 2.29 -17.47
N LEU A 123 0.28 1.01 -17.51
CA LEU A 123 -0.27 0.38 -18.71
C LEU A 123 -1.55 1.07 -19.18
N GLU A 124 -2.45 1.45 -18.26
CA GLU A 124 -3.66 2.20 -18.63
C GLU A 124 -3.30 3.54 -19.28
N ARG A 125 -2.42 4.33 -18.65
CA ARG A 125 -2.02 5.63 -19.20
C ARG A 125 -1.26 5.52 -20.52
N TRP A 126 -0.56 4.41 -20.73
CA TRP A 126 0.08 4.09 -22.01
C TRP A 126 -0.89 3.53 -23.07
N GLY A 127 -2.14 3.20 -22.71
CA GLY A 127 -3.13 2.66 -23.65
C GLY A 127 -3.00 1.16 -23.93
N LYS A 128 -2.35 0.40 -23.04
CA LYS A 128 -2.19 -1.06 -23.13
C LYS A 128 -3.38 -1.78 -22.51
N LYS A 129 -3.98 -2.73 -23.23
CA LYS A 129 -5.19 -3.46 -22.80
C LYS A 129 -5.00 -4.32 -21.55
N ASP A 130 -3.77 -4.74 -21.28
CA ASP A 130 -3.45 -5.67 -20.19
C ASP A 130 -3.47 -5.00 -18.80
N HIS A 131 -3.80 -3.70 -18.72
CA HIS A 131 -3.88 -2.95 -17.46
C HIS A 131 -4.84 -3.60 -16.44
N THR A 132 -5.95 -4.19 -16.91
CA THR A 132 -6.93 -4.85 -16.03
C THR A 132 -6.35 -6.14 -15.45
N GLU A 133 -5.62 -6.91 -16.26
CA GLU A 133 -4.94 -8.13 -15.77
C GLU A 133 -3.92 -7.78 -14.68
N ALA A 134 -3.13 -6.73 -14.87
CA ALA A 134 -2.17 -6.26 -13.87
C ALA A 134 -2.88 -5.87 -12.56
N LEU A 135 -4.02 -5.17 -12.64
CA LEU A 135 -4.79 -4.79 -11.45
C LEU A 135 -5.37 -6.02 -10.73
N LEU A 136 -5.85 -7.03 -11.47
CA LEU A 136 -6.33 -8.28 -10.87
C LEU A 136 -5.20 -9.03 -10.15
N LYS A 137 -3.97 -9.01 -10.68
CA LYS A 137 -2.79 -9.54 -9.98
C LYS A 137 -2.45 -8.77 -8.71
N ALA A 138 -2.58 -7.43 -8.73
CA ALA A 138 -2.41 -6.62 -7.52
C ALA A 138 -3.39 -7.04 -6.42
N SER A 139 -4.67 -7.21 -6.78
CA SER A 139 -5.71 -7.71 -5.87
C SER A 139 -5.42 -9.14 -5.38
N LYS A 140 -4.94 -10.03 -6.26
CA LYS A 140 -4.59 -11.41 -5.90
C LYS A 140 -3.54 -11.48 -4.78
N PHE A 141 -2.55 -10.58 -4.80
CA PHE A 141 -1.45 -10.57 -3.83
C PHE A 141 -1.65 -9.56 -2.68
N GLN A 142 -2.83 -8.95 -2.56
CA GLN A 142 -3.06 -7.85 -1.61
C GLN A 142 -2.83 -8.24 -0.14
N ASP A 143 -2.98 -9.52 0.21
CA ASP A 143 -2.76 -10.01 1.58
C ASP A 143 -1.30 -9.90 2.04
N ARG A 144 -0.36 -9.76 1.09
CA ARG A 144 1.05 -9.45 1.38
C ARG A 144 1.31 -7.96 1.60
N ALA A 145 0.35 -7.09 1.26
CA ALA A 145 0.47 -5.66 1.36
C ALA A 145 0.15 -5.17 2.77
N SER A 146 0.75 -4.04 3.16
CA SER A 146 0.32 -3.29 4.35
C SER A 146 -1.13 -2.83 4.20
N HIS A 147 -1.77 -2.47 5.33
CA HIS A 147 -3.13 -1.95 5.27
C HIS A 147 -3.26 -0.72 4.35
N ARG A 148 -2.25 0.18 4.34
CA ARG A 148 -2.21 1.35 3.45
C ARG A 148 -2.31 0.92 1.97
N GLU A 149 -1.44 0.00 1.57
CA GLU A 149 -1.38 -0.54 0.22
C GLU A 149 -2.66 -1.29 -0.18
N GLN A 150 -3.25 -2.06 0.73
CA GLN A 150 -4.54 -2.73 0.50
C GLN A 150 -5.65 -1.74 0.18
N GLN A 151 -5.71 -0.60 0.88
CA GLN A 151 -6.71 0.43 0.60
C GLN A 151 -6.48 1.11 -0.76
N LEU A 152 -5.23 1.35 -1.17
CA LEU A 152 -4.90 1.89 -2.51
C LEU A 152 -5.33 0.92 -3.63
N ILE A 153 -5.11 -0.38 -3.42
CA ILE A 153 -5.54 -1.43 -4.36
C ILE A 153 -7.06 -1.51 -4.41
N LEU A 154 -7.74 -1.49 -3.26
CA LEU A 154 -9.20 -1.51 -3.17
C LEU A 154 -9.82 -0.29 -3.87
N ALA A 155 -9.31 0.91 -3.61
CA ALA A 155 -9.77 2.14 -4.26
C ALA A 155 -9.66 2.01 -5.79
N ARG A 156 -8.57 1.44 -6.28
CA ARG A 156 -8.36 1.19 -7.71
C ARG A 156 -9.29 0.14 -8.30
N MET A 157 -9.54 -0.94 -7.58
CA MET A 157 -10.53 -1.96 -7.95
C MET A 157 -11.93 -1.34 -8.05
N GLN A 158 -12.30 -0.47 -7.11
CA GLN A 158 -13.58 0.24 -7.13
C GLN A 158 -13.67 1.22 -8.31
N GLU A 159 -12.65 2.05 -8.53
CA GLU A 159 -12.57 2.99 -9.65
C GLU A 159 -12.78 2.28 -11.00
N LYS A 160 -12.12 1.12 -11.18
CA LYS A 160 -12.14 0.37 -12.45
C LYS A 160 -13.30 -0.60 -12.58
N GLY A 161 -14.22 -0.62 -11.63
CA GLY A 161 -15.39 -1.49 -11.69
C GLY A 161 -15.09 -2.96 -11.47
N GLN A 162 -13.96 -3.27 -10.83
CA GLN A 162 -13.50 -4.64 -10.55
C GLN A 162 -13.86 -5.08 -9.12
N ALA A 163 -14.33 -4.17 -8.26
CA ALA A 163 -14.80 -4.48 -6.92
C ALA A 163 -16.30 -4.86 -6.90
N PRO A 164 -16.78 -5.68 -5.94
CA PRO A 164 -18.20 -5.98 -5.82
C PRO A 164 -19.08 -4.74 -5.56
N GLY A 165 -20.29 -4.76 -6.13
CA GLY A 165 -21.33 -3.76 -5.85
C GLY A 165 -21.08 -2.36 -6.43
N VAL A 166 -20.23 -2.24 -7.45
CA VAL A 166 -20.11 -1.02 -8.25
C VAL A 166 -20.64 -1.28 -9.66
N SER A 167 -21.51 -0.40 -10.16
CA SER A 167 -22.22 -0.57 -11.43
C SER A 167 -21.86 0.52 -12.43
N ASP A 168 -22.14 1.77 -12.09
CA ASP A 168 -21.96 2.94 -12.94
C ASP A 168 -20.69 3.74 -12.59
N GLY A 169 -20.28 4.65 -13.48
CA GLY A 169 -19.07 5.48 -13.31
C GLY A 169 -19.07 6.32 -12.04
N GLU A 170 -20.19 6.95 -11.70
CA GLU A 170 -20.31 7.80 -10.52
C GLU A 170 -20.23 6.98 -9.22
N SER A 171 -20.93 5.84 -9.17
CA SER A 171 -20.88 4.92 -8.03
C SER A 171 -19.46 4.38 -7.79
N ARG A 172 -18.75 3.98 -8.86
CA ARG A 172 -17.34 3.55 -8.81
C ARG A 172 -16.45 4.62 -8.21
N LYS A 173 -16.51 5.83 -8.77
CA LYS A 173 -15.70 6.97 -8.34
C LYS A 173 -15.99 7.36 -6.89
N ARG A 174 -17.27 7.43 -6.50
CA ARG A 174 -17.69 7.76 -5.13
C ARG A 174 -17.16 6.75 -4.10
N LYS A 175 -17.23 5.45 -4.40
CA LYS A 175 -16.68 4.43 -3.49
C LYS A 175 -15.16 4.53 -3.35
N ALA A 176 -14.46 4.68 -4.48
CA ALA A 176 -13.00 4.85 -4.48
C ALA A 176 -12.58 6.09 -3.65
N ILE A 177 -13.29 7.21 -3.83
CA ILE A 177 -13.11 8.43 -3.02
C ILE A 177 -13.31 8.15 -1.54
N ALA A 178 -14.41 7.49 -1.15
CA ALA A 178 -14.68 7.19 0.26
C ALA A 178 -13.60 6.27 0.89
N THR A 179 -13.10 5.30 0.12
CA THR A 179 -11.99 4.43 0.55
C THR A 179 -10.72 5.25 0.80
N LEU A 180 -10.38 6.18 -0.10
CA LEU A 180 -9.22 7.04 0.06
C LEU A 180 -9.39 8.07 1.19
N ASP A 181 -10.58 8.62 1.39
CA ASP A 181 -10.86 9.53 2.50
C ASP A 181 -10.69 8.81 3.85
N ASN A 182 -11.13 7.55 3.96
CA ASN A 182 -10.88 6.72 5.15
C ASN A 182 -9.40 6.38 5.33
N LEU A 183 -8.68 6.08 4.23
CA LEU A 183 -7.24 5.82 4.28
C LEU A 183 -6.48 7.04 4.81
N ILE A 184 -6.76 8.22 4.27
CA ILE A 184 -6.15 9.50 4.67
C ILE A 184 -6.48 9.83 6.14
N ALA A 185 -7.71 9.54 6.60
CA ALA A 185 -8.08 9.75 8.00
C ALA A 185 -7.28 8.87 8.97
N LEU A 186 -6.79 7.71 8.53
CA LEU A 186 -5.96 6.80 9.33
C LEU A 186 -4.45 7.05 9.16
N TYR A 187 -4.04 7.53 7.99
CA TYR A 187 -2.65 7.75 7.60
C TYR A 187 -2.56 9.04 6.78
N ASP A 188 -2.56 10.17 7.48
CA ASP A 188 -2.53 11.51 6.88
C ASP A 188 -1.18 11.84 6.21
N ASP A 189 -0.16 11.01 6.47
CA ASP A 189 1.17 11.03 5.87
C ASP A 189 1.29 10.21 4.57
N ASP A 190 0.23 9.51 4.13
CA ASP A 190 0.30 8.71 2.91
C ASP A 190 0.20 9.57 1.64
N GLU A 191 1.33 9.78 0.97
CA GLU A 191 1.43 10.68 -0.18
C GLU A 191 0.63 10.15 -1.39
N GLU A 192 0.63 8.83 -1.60
CA GLU A 192 -0.10 8.19 -2.70
C GLU A 192 -1.62 8.30 -2.49
N ALA A 193 -2.10 8.19 -1.25
CA ALA A 193 -3.51 8.36 -0.92
C ALA A 193 -3.99 9.77 -1.27
N TRP A 194 -3.25 10.81 -0.84
CA TRP A 194 -3.55 12.20 -1.17
C TRP A 194 -3.51 12.46 -2.68
N TYR A 195 -2.46 12.00 -3.36
CA TYR A 195 -2.33 12.16 -4.80
C TYR A 195 -3.50 11.51 -5.54
N TYR A 196 -3.81 10.26 -5.20
CA TYR A 196 -4.84 9.50 -5.88
C TYR A 196 -6.23 10.09 -5.61
N ARG A 197 -6.46 10.58 -4.38
CA ARG A 197 -7.70 11.26 -4.02
C ARG A 197 -7.90 12.56 -4.82
N ALA A 198 -6.83 13.32 -5.02
CA ALA A 198 -6.84 14.52 -5.87
C ALA A 198 -7.12 14.16 -7.33
N GLN A 199 -6.49 13.09 -7.84
CA GLN A 199 -6.72 12.60 -9.21
C GLN A 199 -8.18 12.25 -9.48
N LEU A 200 -8.83 11.56 -8.54
CA LEU A 200 -10.26 11.26 -8.66
C LEU A 200 -11.10 12.54 -8.58
N ALA A 201 -10.79 13.47 -7.68
CA ALA A 201 -11.54 14.72 -7.53
C ALA A 201 -11.50 15.59 -8.80
N GLY A 202 -10.31 15.79 -9.37
CA GLY A 202 -10.10 16.67 -10.52
C GLY A 202 -10.65 16.14 -11.84
N GLY A 203 -10.89 14.83 -11.95
CA GLY A 203 -11.28 14.19 -13.20
C GLY A 203 -10.12 14.10 -14.22
N GLU A 204 -10.37 13.45 -15.36
CA GLU A 204 -9.34 13.17 -16.38
C GLU A 204 -8.62 14.41 -16.92
N ARG A 205 -9.23 15.59 -16.83
CA ARG A 205 -8.67 16.85 -17.33
C ARG A 205 -7.68 17.53 -16.38
N LEU A 206 -7.65 17.17 -15.10
CA LEU A 206 -6.83 17.88 -14.12
C LEU A 206 -5.37 17.39 -14.12
N PHE A 207 -5.13 16.13 -14.46
CA PHE A 207 -3.79 15.51 -14.43
C PHE A 207 -3.46 14.78 -15.73
N GLY A 208 -2.49 15.33 -16.47
CA GLY A 208 -1.98 14.80 -17.74
C GLY A 208 -2.25 15.73 -18.89
N GLY A 209 -1.18 16.29 -19.47
CA GLY A 209 -1.28 17.02 -20.72
C GLY A 209 -1.99 16.16 -21.77
N GLN A 210 -2.95 16.74 -22.48
CA GLN A 210 -3.45 16.12 -23.70
C GLN A 210 -2.27 16.14 -24.69
N ALA A 211 -1.62 15.00 -24.89
CA ALA A 211 -0.78 14.84 -26.06
C ALA A 211 -1.74 14.96 -27.26
N SER A 212 -1.69 16.10 -27.94
CA SER A 212 -2.41 16.30 -29.20
C SER A 212 -2.06 15.15 -30.12
N SER A 213 -3.08 14.37 -30.50
CA SER A 213 -3.01 13.38 -31.58
C SER A 213 -2.57 14.01 -32.88
#